data_AF-A0A091UQD1-F1
#
_entry.id   AF-A0A091UQD1-F1
#
_cell.length_a   1.000
_cell.length_b   1.000
_cell.length_c   1.000
_cell.angle_alpha   90.00
_cell.angle_beta   90.00
_cell.angle_gamma   90.00
#
_symmetry.space_group_name_H-M   'P 1'
#
loop_
_entity.id
_entity.type
_entity.pdbx_description
1 polymer ?
#
loop_
_entity_poly.entity_id
_entity_poly.type
_entity_poly.pdbx_seq_one_letter_code
_entity_poly.pdbx_strand_id
1 'polypeptide(L)'
;MAWNEAENARQRERREERIRKEEEEQKRKKLQAVENQARIMEAFLKEKEKEVLQLQEEAKTFITPENLDARIEECLDNPRNYNFAIDKDGRIVKRTVLS
;
A
#
# COMPACT_ATOMS: atom_id res chain seq x y z
N MET A 1 41.55 49.36 3.58
CA MET A 1 41.62 47.88 3.48
C MET A 1 40.98 47.22 4.71
N ALA A 2 41.29 47.67 5.93
CA ALA A 2 40.70 47.15 7.18
C ALA A 2 39.16 47.11 7.27
N TRP A 3 38.44 48.08 6.68
CA TRP A 3 36.97 48.07 6.67
C TRP A 3 36.37 46.91 5.84
N ASN A 4 37.01 46.58 4.71
CA ASN A 4 36.59 45.45 3.88
C ASN A 4 36.84 44.12 4.61
N GLU A 5 37.98 44.00 5.30
CA GLU A 5 38.30 42.82 6.12
C GLU A 5 37.31 42.64 7.29
N ALA A 6 36.96 43.72 7.98
CA ALA A 6 35.99 43.69 9.08
C ALA A 6 34.56 43.31 8.60
N GLU A 7 34.11 43.84 7.45
CA GLU A 7 32.82 43.46 6.90
C GLU A 7 32.83 42.01 6.37
N ASN A 8 33.93 41.55 5.78
CA ASN A 8 34.08 40.14 5.37
C ASN A 8 34.04 39.19 6.57
N ALA A 9 34.64 39.55 7.70
CA ALA A 9 34.58 38.77 8.94
C ALA A 9 33.14 38.67 9.45
N ARG A 10 32.42 39.79 9.50
CA ARG A 10 31.00 39.83 9.91
C ARG A 10 30.10 38.99 8.99
N GLN A 11 30.34 39.02 7.69
CA GLN A 11 29.60 38.19 6.73
C GLN A 11 29.93 36.71 6.88
N ARG A 12 31.17 36.36 7.24
CA ARG A 12 31.58 34.98 7.50
C ARG A 12 30.85 34.39 8.71
N GLU A 13 30.80 35.10 9.83
CA GLU A 13 30.09 34.65 11.03
C GLU A 13 28.60 34.38 10.74
N ARG A 14 27.93 35.28 10.01
CA ARG A 14 26.53 35.08 9.58
C ARG A 14 26.34 33.86 8.67
N ARG A 15 27.32 33.56 7.82
CA ARG A 15 27.28 32.37 6.95
C ARG A 15 27.46 31.10 7.79
N GLU A 16 28.37 31.09 8.74
CA GLU A 16 28.61 29.95 9.63
C GLU A 16 27.39 29.64 10.49
N GLU A 17 26.74 30.66 11.06
CA GLU A 17 25.47 30.49 11.79
C GLU A 17 24.35 29.92 10.90
N ARG A 18 24.24 30.41 9.66
CA ARG A 18 23.25 29.91 8.70
C ARG A 18 23.53 28.46 8.33
N ILE A 19 24.77 28.11 8.00
CA ILE A 19 25.18 26.75 7.64
C ILE A 19 24.88 25.79 8.79
N ARG A 20 25.19 26.17 10.04
CA ARG A 20 24.89 25.33 11.20
C ARG A 20 23.38 25.06 11.33
N LYS A 21 22.53 26.08 11.16
CA LYS A 21 21.07 25.91 11.19
C LYS A 21 20.57 25.02 10.05
N GLU A 22 21.10 25.23 8.84
CA GLU A 22 20.77 24.40 7.68
C GLU A 22 21.19 22.93 7.90
N GLU A 23 22.36 22.67 8.47
CA GLU A 23 22.82 21.31 8.81
C GLU A 23 21.92 20.62 9.84
N GLU A 24 21.52 21.33 10.89
CA GLU A 24 20.58 20.82 11.90
C GLU A 24 19.21 20.50 11.28
N GLU A 25 18.70 21.38 10.41
CA GLU A 25 17.44 21.14 9.70
C GLU A 25 17.55 19.96 8.73
N GLN A 26 18.66 19.84 8.00
CA GLN A 26 18.91 18.71 7.10
C GLN A 26 19.00 17.38 7.85
N LYS A 27 19.65 17.36 9.02
CA LYS A 27 19.67 16.16 9.89
C LYS A 27 18.26 15.77 10.31
N ARG A 28 17.43 16.74 10.73
CA ARG A 28 16.03 16.49 11.10
C ARG A 28 15.20 15.95 9.93
N LYS A 29 15.34 16.55 8.74
CA LYS A 29 14.64 16.09 7.53
C LYS A 29 15.04 14.68 7.14
N LYS A 30 16.32 14.33 7.23
CA LYS A 30 16.80 12.96 6.97
C LYS A 30 16.19 11.95 7.93
N LEU A 31 16.15 12.25 9.22
CA LEU A 31 15.53 11.36 10.22
C LEU A 31 14.04 11.15 9.93
N GLN A 32 13.30 12.22 9.66
CA GLN A 32 11.87 12.14 9.32
C GLN A 32 11.62 11.36 8.02
N ALA A 33 12.50 11.49 7.03
CA ALA A 33 12.41 10.72 5.79
C ALA A 33 12.59 9.22 6.03
N VAL A 34 13.59 8.84 6.84
CA VAL A 34 13.83 7.43 7.20
C VAL A 34 12.66 6.85 7.97
N GLU A 35 12.13 7.58 8.95
CA GLU A 35 10.96 7.14 9.74
C GLU A 35 9.71 6.96 8.86
N ASN A 36 9.44 7.92 7.97
CA ASN A 36 8.31 7.80 7.04
C ASN A 36 8.48 6.62 6.07
N GLN A 37 9.69 6.41 5.56
CA GLN A 37 9.98 5.29 4.67
C GLN A 37 9.79 3.94 5.39
N ALA A 38 10.25 3.83 6.65
CA ALA A 38 10.06 2.65 7.47
C ALA A 38 8.57 2.35 7.69
N ARG A 39 7.77 3.37 8.03
CA ARG A 39 6.32 3.24 8.25
C ARG A 39 5.57 2.80 6.98
N ILE A 40 5.92 3.38 5.83
CA ILE A 40 5.32 3.00 4.54
C ILE A 40 5.67 1.54 4.20
N MET A 41 6.93 1.16 4.40
CA MET A 41 7.38 -0.21 4.15
C MET A 41 6.67 -1.21 5.07
N GLU A 42 6.54 -0.91 6.36
CA GLU A 42 5.84 -1.77 7.32
C GLU A 42 4.37 -1.96 6.93
N ALA A 43 3.68 -0.87 6.57
CA ALA A 43 2.29 -0.94 6.13
C ALA A 43 2.13 -1.80 4.87
N PHE A 44 3.03 -1.63 3.90
CA PHE A 44 3.05 -2.42 2.67
C PHE A 44 3.30 -3.90 2.94
N LEU A 45 4.28 -4.23 3.78
CA LEU A 45 4.60 -5.61 4.15
C LEU A 45 3.40 -6.30 4.81
N LYS A 46 2.72 -5.59 5.73
CA LYS A 46 1.53 -6.11 6.41
C LYS A 46 0.36 -6.35 5.45
N GLU A 47 0.17 -5.47 4.47
CA GLU A 47 -0.84 -5.65 3.43
C GLU A 47 -0.54 -6.88 2.56
N LYS A 48 0.72 -7.04 2.13
CA LYS A 48 1.15 -8.20 1.35
C LYS A 48 1.08 -9.50 2.12
N GLU A 49 1.40 -9.50 3.41
CA GLU A 49 1.23 -10.66 4.26
C GLU A 49 -0.24 -11.09 4.33
N LYS A 50 -1.16 -10.13 4.47
CA LYS A 50 -2.60 -10.42 4.47
C LYS A 50 -3.07 -11.00 3.12
N GLU A 51 -2.61 -10.45 2.00
CA GLU A 51 -2.91 -10.99 0.66
C GLU A 51 -2.43 -12.45 0.52
N VAL A 52 -1.20 -12.74 0.98
CA VAL A 52 -0.64 -14.10 0.93
C VAL A 52 -1.46 -15.07 1.78
N LEU A 53 -1.86 -14.68 2.99
CA LEU A 53 -2.69 -15.50 3.86
C LEU A 53 -4.07 -15.77 3.23
N GLN A 54 -4.69 -14.77 2.60
CA GLN A 54 -5.95 -14.95 1.88
C GLN A 54 -5.80 -15.94 0.73
N LEU A 55 -4.75 -15.81 -0.08
CA LEU A 55 -4.47 -16.73 -1.19
C LEU A 55 -4.16 -18.15 -0.70
N GLN A 56 -3.51 -18.32 0.46
CA GLN A 56 -3.28 -19.64 1.04
C GLN A 56 -4.59 -20.34 1.41
N GLU A 57 -5.57 -19.59 1.94
CA GLU A 57 -6.89 -20.14 2.25
C GLU A 57 -7.69 -20.45 0.97
N GLU A 58 -7.67 -19.57 -0.02
CA GLU A 58 -8.33 -19.79 -1.32
C GLU A 58 -7.73 -20.98 -2.07
N ALA A 59 -6.40 -21.16 -2.02
CA ALA A 59 -5.70 -22.24 -2.70
C ALA A 59 -6.14 -23.64 -2.24
N LYS A 60 -6.64 -23.78 -0.99
CA LYS A 60 -7.20 -25.05 -0.50
C LYS A 60 -8.43 -25.49 -1.29
N THR A 61 -9.11 -24.55 -1.96
CA THR A 61 -10.31 -24.83 -2.75
C THR A 61 -10.03 -25.11 -4.23
N PHE A 62 -8.76 -25.01 -4.65
CA PHE A 62 -8.39 -25.25 -6.04
C PHE A 62 -8.63 -26.69 -6.47
N ILE A 63 -8.92 -26.85 -7.75
CA ILE A 63 -9.09 -28.15 -8.38
C ILE A 63 -7.70 -28.73 -8.62
N THR A 64 -7.44 -29.90 -8.05
CA THR A 64 -6.23 -30.71 -8.24
C THR A 64 -6.61 -32.02 -8.94
N PRO A 65 -5.65 -32.76 -9.52
CA PRO A 65 -5.95 -34.04 -10.17
C PRO A 65 -6.71 -35.03 -9.27
N GLU A 66 -6.49 -34.96 -7.96
CA GLU A 66 -7.09 -35.86 -6.96
C GLU A 66 -8.55 -35.52 -6.64
N ASN A 67 -8.95 -34.25 -6.74
CA ASN A 67 -10.32 -33.80 -6.42
C ASN A 67 -11.18 -33.50 -7.66
N LEU A 68 -10.63 -33.70 -8.86
CA LEU A 68 -11.23 -33.32 -10.13
C LEU A 68 -12.62 -33.95 -10.34
N ASP A 69 -12.73 -35.27 -10.25
CA ASP A 69 -13.99 -35.98 -10.51
C ASP A 69 -15.10 -35.57 -9.53
N ALA A 70 -14.75 -35.44 -8.24
CA ALA A 70 -15.69 -34.99 -7.20
C ALA A 70 -16.17 -33.56 -7.46
N ARG A 71 -15.30 -32.67 -7.94
CA ARG A 71 -15.66 -31.28 -8.27
C ARG A 71 -16.53 -31.19 -9.52
N ILE A 72 -16.37 -32.10 -10.48
CA ILE A 72 -17.22 -32.16 -11.68
C ILE A 72 -18.65 -32.51 -11.28
N GLU A 73 -18.85 -33.57 -10.50
CA GLU A 73 -20.18 -33.98 -10.02
C GLU A 73 -20.86 -32.89 -9.18
N GLU A 74 -20.13 -32.26 -8.24
CA GLU A 74 -20.65 -31.15 -7.43
C GLU A 74 -21.16 -29.98 -8.30
N CYS A 75 -20.45 -29.66 -9.39
CA CYS A 75 -20.82 -28.59 -10.31
C CYS A 75 -22.03 -28.93 -11.18
N LEU A 76 -22.22 -30.21 -11.54
CA LEU A 76 -23.39 -30.67 -12.30
C LEU A 76 -24.64 -30.63 -11.42
N ASP A 77 -24.52 -31.02 -10.15
CA ASP A 77 -25.62 -31.01 -9.19
C ASP A 77 -26.04 -29.60 -8.75
N ASN A 78 -25.10 -28.64 -8.75
CA ASN A 78 -25.32 -27.28 -8.24
C ASN A 78 -25.04 -26.19 -9.29
N PRO A 79 -25.95 -25.99 -10.26
CA PRO A 79 -25.81 -24.93 -11.25
C PRO A 79 -25.85 -23.54 -10.59
N ARG A 80 -24.79 -22.74 -10.80
CA ARG A 80 -24.72 -21.35 -10.32
C ARG A 80 -25.25 -20.37 -11.36
N ASN A 81 -26.18 -19.51 -10.96
CA ASN A 81 -26.72 -18.44 -11.79
C ASN A 81 -26.10 -17.08 -11.40
N TYR A 82 -25.36 -16.48 -12.32
CA TYR A 82 -24.77 -15.15 -12.15
C TYR A 82 -25.63 -14.02 -12.74
N ASN A 83 -26.83 -14.29 -13.24
CA ASN A 83 -27.71 -13.28 -13.80
C ASN A 83 -28.28 -12.38 -12.68
N PHE A 84 -28.12 -11.07 -12.84
CA PHE A 84 -28.75 -10.06 -12.01
C PHE A 84 -29.19 -8.88 -12.87
N ALA A 85 -30.25 -8.20 -12.45
CA ALA A 85 -30.68 -6.94 -13.05
C ALA A 85 -30.23 -5.77 -12.18
N ILE A 86 -30.08 -4.59 -12.78
CA ILE A 86 -29.83 -3.33 -12.07
C ILE A 86 -30.92 -2.35 -12.46
N ASP A 87 -31.52 -1.66 -11.49
CA ASP A 87 -32.52 -0.62 -11.75
C ASP A 87 -31.87 0.74 -12.09
N LYS A 88 -32.71 1.75 -12.38
CA LYS A 88 -32.24 3.12 -12.69
C LYS A 88 -31.57 3.82 -11.50
N ASP A 89 -31.82 3.35 -10.28
CA ASP A 89 -31.23 3.85 -9.04
C ASP A 89 -29.95 3.08 -8.66
N GLY A 90 -29.50 2.15 -9.50
CA GLY A 90 -28.28 1.35 -9.29
C GLY A 90 -28.46 0.17 -8.34
N ARG A 91 -29.68 -0.19 -7.95
CA ARG A 91 -29.95 -1.31 -7.04
C ARG A 91 -29.94 -2.64 -7.81
N ILE A 92 -29.27 -3.62 -7.23
CA ILE A 92 -29.17 -4.98 -7.80
C ILE A 92 -30.43 -5.76 -7.44
N VAL A 93 -31.19 -6.19 -8.44
CA VAL A 93 -32.31 -7.12 -8.31
C VAL A 93 -31.84 -8.50 -8.78
N LYS A 94 -31.49 -9.38 -7.84
CA LYS A 94 -31.18 -10.78 -8.14
C LYS A 94 -32.49 -11.55 -8.33
N ARG A 95 -32.71 -12.08 -9.53
CA ARG A 95 -33.82 -12.99 -9.80
C ARG A 95 -33.32 -14.42 -9.57
N THR A 96 -33.37 -14.88 -8.33
CA THR A 96 -33.05 -16.28 -8.03
C THR A 96 -34.25 -17.13 -8.47
N VAL A 97 -34.15 -17.76 -9.63
CA VAL A 97 -34.97 -18.93 -9.97
C VAL A 97 -34.02 -20.01 -10.43
N LEU A 98 -33.89 -21.04 -9.61
CA LEU A 98 -33.32 -22.33 -9.99
C LEU A 98 -34.50 -23.31 -9.87
N SER A 99 -34.93 -23.87 -11.01
CA SER A 99 -35.82 -25.03 -11.06
C SER A 99 -34.99 -26.30 -10.98
#